data_AF-A0A952LIS8-F1
#
_entry.id   AF-A0A952LIS8-F1
#
_cell.length_a   1.000
_cell.length_b   1.000
_cell.length_c   1.000
_cell.angle_alpha   90.00
_cell.angle_beta   90.00
_cell.angle_gamma   90.00
#
_symmetry.space_group_name_H-M   'P 1'
#
loop_
_entity.id
_entity.type
_entity.pdbx_description
1 polymer ?
#
loop_
_entity_poly.entity_id
_entity_poly.type
_entity_poly.pdbx_seq_one_letter_code
_entity_poly.pdbx_strand_id
1 'polypeptide(L)'
;ALPVFTILTLAATGSEMNGYAVITNEETQEKLSIGSELIYPKVSILNPELTFTVSKEYQAYAAVDAIAHTIEWYFTCTVCPNLENRLVESIVKTVMETTEKILQNPTDYDARAEFMWAATLALNGITRTGYAGGVYVNHMIAHSLGALYDLPHGACLSIVIPAWMWWYKDKNRKQFDRFAKEVFNLPTAEEGIKALKNWFSKVGAPVSLQDGKIPSSDIDKIANHVYNTTAKLWGLDKIYTVDKIKEILYLALRGNTL
;
A
#
# COMPACT_ATOMS: atom_id res chain seq x y z
N ALA A 1 23.68 10.54 -8.68
CA ALA A 1 22.95 9.97 -9.82
C ALA A 1 22.95 10.97 -10.97
N LEU A 2 22.71 10.52 -12.21
CA LEU A 2 22.41 11.44 -13.32
C LEU A 2 21.02 12.09 -13.10
N PRO A 3 20.76 13.29 -13.66
CA PRO A 3 19.43 13.90 -13.62
C PRO A 3 18.35 12.99 -14.23
N VAL A 4 17.22 12.82 -13.54
CA VAL A 4 16.06 12.06 -14.01
C VAL A 4 14.90 13.00 -14.29
N PHE A 5 14.20 12.77 -15.40
CA PHE A 5 12.97 13.47 -15.77
C PHE A 5 11.89 12.43 -16.03
N THR A 6 10.65 12.68 -15.60
CA THR A 6 9.57 11.70 -15.76
C THR A 6 8.35 12.31 -16.45
N ILE A 7 7.65 11.47 -17.23
CA ILE A 7 6.31 11.74 -17.75
C ILE A 7 5.41 10.66 -17.18
N LEU A 8 4.50 11.02 -16.29
CA LEU A 8 3.67 10.07 -15.57
C LEU A 8 2.49 9.61 -16.44
N THR A 9 2.38 8.30 -16.68
CA THR A 9 1.27 7.69 -17.46
C THR A 9 0.38 6.78 -16.60
N LEU A 10 0.78 6.51 -15.36
CA LEU A 10 0.01 5.78 -14.35
C LEU A 10 0.33 6.40 -12.98
N ALA A 11 -0.65 7.01 -12.33
CA ALA A 11 -0.52 7.47 -10.97
C ALA A 11 -0.71 6.28 -10.01
N ALA A 12 0.21 6.09 -9.06
CA ALA A 12 0.12 5.07 -8.01
C ALA A 12 1.17 5.30 -6.92
N THR A 13 2.44 5.32 -7.32
CA THR A 13 3.59 5.10 -6.42
C THR A 13 4.16 6.38 -5.80
N GLY A 14 3.79 7.55 -6.31
CA GLY A 14 4.43 8.82 -5.97
C GLY A 14 5.91 8.91 -6.36
N SER A 15 6.44 7.93 -7.12
CA SER A 15 7.87 7.85 -7.50
C SER A 15 8.31 9.05 -8.36
N GLU A 16 7.37 9.69 -9.03
CA GLU A 16 7.59 10.97 -9.72
C GLU A 16 7.94 12.13 -8.77
N MET A 17 7.67 12.03 -7.47
CA MET A 17 7.97 13.09 -6.50
C MET A 17 8.62 12.55 -5.21
N ASN A 18 9.32 11.42 -5.30
CA ASN A 18 10.06 10.86 -4.16
C ASN A 18 11.45 10.34 -4.58
N GLY A 19 12.25 10.00 -3.58
CA GLY A 19 13.61 9.49 -3.75
C GLY A 19 13.71 7.97 -3.58
N TYR A 20 12.67 7.21 -3.93
CA TYR A 20 12.66 5.75 -3.82
C TYR A 20 12.64 5.08 -5.20
N ALA A 21 13.30 3.92 -5.29
CA ALA A 21 13.16 3.00 -6.41
C ALA A 21 13.08 1.56 -5.89
N VAL A 22 12.30 0.71 -6.55
CA VAL A 22 12.16 -0.71 -6.23
C VAL A 22 12.51 -1.54 -7.45
N ILE A 23 13.48 -2.43 -7.31
CA ILE A 23 14.03 -3.24 -8.40
C ILE A 23 13.94 -4.72 -8.03
N THR A 24 13.53 -5.55 -8.99
CA THR A 24 13.55 -7.01 -8.85
C THR A 24 14.84 -7.55 -9.48
N ASN A 25 15.58 -8.36 -8.72
CA ASN A 25 16.60 -9.24 -9.27
C ASN A 25 15.96 -10.60 -9.56
N GLU A 26 15.77 -10.90 -10.84
CA GLU A 26 15.11 -12.14 -11.30
C GLU A 26 15.94 -13.39 -10.97
N GLU A 27 17.27 -13.29 -10.95
CA GLU A 27 18.16 -14.41 -10.64
C GLU A 27 18.05 -14.85 -9.18
N THR A 28 17.93 -13.88 -8.26
CA THR A 28 17.83 -14.15 -6.82
C THR A 28 16.39 -14.14 -6.28
N GLN A 29 15.42 -13.76 -7.13
CA GLN A 29 14.01 -13.54 -6.75
C GLN A 29 13.85 -12.50 -5.62
N GLU A 30 14.70 -11.48 -5.61
CA GLU A 30 14.67 -10.43 -4.58
C GLU A 30 14.09 -9.14 -5.15
N LYS A 31 13.02 -8.62 -4.54
CA LYS A 31 12.45 -7.30 -4.86
C LYS A 31 12.78 -6.29 -3.76
N LEU A 32 13.77 -5.43 -4.03
CA LEU A 32 14.39 -4.59 -3.01
C LEU A 32 14.23 -3.10 -3.33
N SER A 33 14.15 -2.28 -2.27
CA SER A 33 14.04 -0.83 -2.36
C SER A 33 15.37 -0.14 -2.10
N ILE A 34 15.65 0.93 -2.84
CA ILE A 34 16.69 1.91 -2.54
C ILE A 34 16.05 3.28 -2.27
N GLY A 35 16.62 4.04 -1.34
CA GLY A 35 16.23 5.42 -1.05
C GLY A 35 17.43 6.37 -1.10
N SER A 36 17.31 7.49 -1.82
CA SER A 36 18.33 8.53 -1.85
C SER A 36 17.76 9.87 -2.30
N GLU A 37 18.22 10.97 -1.69
CA GLU A 37 17.95 12.33 -2.19
C GLU A 37 18.46 12.56 -3.62
N LEU A 38 19.46 11.78 -4.04
CA LEU A 38 20.06 11.91 -5.36
C LEU A 38 19.17 11.38 -6.50
N ILE A 39 18.15 10.57 -6.21
CA ILE A 39 17.29 9.95 -7.23
C ILE A 39 15.90 10.58 -7.31
N TYR A 40 15.67 11.72 -6.63
CA TYR A 40 14.48 12.54 -6.90
C TYR A 40 14.51 13.02 -8.36
N PRO A 41 13.41 12.85 -9.12
CA PRO A 41 13.27 13.49 -10.42
C PRO A 41 13.49 15.00 -10.33
N LYS A 42 14.17 15.56 -11.34
CA LYS A 42 14.37 17.01 -11.45
C LYS A 42 13.10 17.72 -11.88
N VAL A 43 12.34 17.09 -12.79
CA VAL A 43 11.03 17.53 -13.24
C VAL A 43 10.20 16.31 -13.55
N SER A 44 8.92 16.38 -13.16
CA SER A 44 7.92 15.38 -13.47
C SER A 44 6.71 16.05 -14.11
N ILE A 45 6.31 15.55 -15.28
CA ILE A 45 5.17 16.05 -16.04
C ILE A 45 3.99 15.13 -15.76
N LEU A 46 2.95 15.72 -15.17
CA LEU A 46 1.74 15.03 -14.76
C LEU A 46 0.58 15.57 -15.61
N ASN A 47 0.13 14.80 -16.60
CA ASN A 47 -1.07 15.09 -17.39
C ASN A 47 -2.10 13.98 -17.14
N PRO A 48 -3.24 14.27 -16.47
CA PRO A 48 -4.29 13.29 -16.19
C PRO A 48 -4.79 12.53 -17.42
N GLU A 49 -4.83 13.16 -18.59
CA GLU A 49 -5.29 12.52 -19.84
C GLU A 49 -4.43 11.32 -20.26
N LEU A 50 -3.14 11.31 -19.89
CA LEU A 50 -2.24 10.20 -20.18
C LEU A 50 -2.61 8.91 -19.41
N THR A 51 -3.50 9.02 -18.42
CA THR A 51 -3.98 7.89 -17.62
C THR A 51 -5.32 7.33 -18.10
N PHE A 52 -5.97 7.93 -19.09
CA PHE A 52 -7.31 7.55 -19.55
C PHE A 52 -7.40 6.10 -20.04
N THR A 53 -6.29 5.54 -20.53
CA THR A 53 -6.20 4.16 -21.05
C THR A 53 -5.80 3.13 -19.99
N VAL A 54 -5.54 3.55 -18.74
CA VAL A 54 -5.25 2.63 -17.62
C VAL A 54 -6.44 1.70 -17.40
N SER A 55 -6.18 0.39 -17.32
CA SER A 55 -7.23 -0.61 -17.11
C SER A 55 -7.87 -0.45 -15.73
N LYS A 56 -9.12 -0.93 -15.60
CA LYS A 56 -9.84 -0.91 -14.32
C LYS A 56 -9.08 -1.64 -13.20
N GLU A 57 -8.45 -2.77 -13.53
CA GLU A 57 -7.63 -3.55 -12.60
C GLU A 57 -6.44 -2.74 -12.08
N TYR A 58 -5.68 -2.10 -12.99
CA TYR A 58 -4.53 -1.30 -12.59
C TYR A 58 -4.93 0.00 -11.88
N GLN A 59 -6.11 0.56 -12.18
CA GLN A 59 -6.66 1.67 -11.38
C GLN A 59 -6.95 1.22 -9.94
N ALA A 60 -7.51 0.03 -9.74
CA ALA A 60 -7.74 -0.52 -8.41
C ALA A 60 -6.42 -0.77 -7.67
N TYR A 61 -5.43 -1.38 -8.35
CA TYR A 61 -4.10 -1.62 -7.77
C TYR A 61 -3.38 -0.33 -7.41
N ALA A 62 -3.46 0.69 -8.26
CA ALA A 62 -2.92 2.01 -7.99
C ALA A 62 -3.54 2.65 -6.75
N ALA A 63 -4.85 2.51 -6.58
CA ALA A 63 -5.56 3.07 -5.43
C ALA A 63 -5.16 2.37 -4.12
N VAL A 64 -5.03 1.04 -4.15
CA VAL A 64 -4.52 0.26 -3.01
C VAL A 64 -3.12 0.72 -2.62
N ASP A 65 -2.24 0.91 -3.60
CA ASP A 65 -0.85 1.32 -3.39
C ASP A 65 -0.75 2.72 -2.76
N ALA A 66 -1.49 3.69 -3.30
CA ALA A 66 -1.58 5.04 -2.73
C ALA A 66 -2.13 5.04 -1.29
N ILE A 67 -3.14 4.22 -0.99
CA ILE A 67 -3.65 4.05 0.37
C ILE A 67 -2.56 3.44 1.26
N ALA A 68 -1.92 2.36 0.82
CA ALA A 68 -0.88 1.65 1.57
C ALA A 68 0.25 2.60 2.02
N HIS A 69 0.78 3.41 1.08
CA HIS A 69 1.84 4.38 1.37
C HIS A 69 1.54 5.31 2.55
N THR A 70 0.27 5.66 2.76
CA THR A 70 -0.13 6.55 3.86
C THR A 70 -0.47 5.81 5.15
N ILE A 71 -1.22 4.71 5.06
CA ILE A 71 -1.80 4.07 6.25
C ILE A 71 -0.77 3.28 7.05
N GLU A 72 0.30 2.79 6.42
CA GLU A 72 1.33 2.01 7.11
C GLU A 72 2.02 2.81 8.23
N TRP A 73 2.45 4.03 7.91
CA TRP A 73 3.02 4.94 8.89
C TRP A 73 1.97 5.44 9.87
N TYR A 74 0.76 5.74 9.38
CA TYR A 74 -0.36 6.15 10.22
C TYR A 74 -0.64 5.13 11.35
N PHE A 75 -0.58 3.82 11.08
CA PHE A 75 -0.82 2.80 12.11
C PHE A 75 0.40 2.44 12.97
N THR A 76 1.62 2.58 12.45
CA THR A 76 2.83 2.10 13.12
C THR A 76 3.67 3.18 13.79
N CYS A 77 3.36 4.46 13.55
CA CYS A 77 4.05 5.57 14.20
C CYS A 77 3.81 5.58 15.72
N THR A 78 4.80 6.08 16.45
CA THR A 78 4.76 6.28 17.91
C THR A 78 4.38 7.71 18.28
N VAL A 79 4.64 8.66 17.38
CA VAL A 79 4.22 10.06 17.47
C VAL A 79 3.43 10.38 16.22
N CYS A 80 2.22 10.90 16.43
CA CYS A 80 1.23 11.09 15.38
C CYS A 80 0.50 12.42 15.57
N PRO A 81 1.00 13.53 14.98
CA PRO A 81 0.34 14.82 15.13
C PRO A 81 -1.00 14.87 14.39
N ASN A 82 -1.89 15.73 14.84
CA ASN A 82 -3.28 15.74 14.36
C ASN A 82 -3.43 16.22 12.91
N LEU A 83 -2.55 17.12 12.46
CA LEU A 83 -2.61 17.66 11.10
C LEU A 83 -2.26 16.57 10.08
N GLU A 84 -1.17 15.85 10.31
CA GLU A 84 -0.70 14.74 9.47
C GLU A 84 -1.72 13.60 9.43
N ASN A 85 -2.35 13.27 10.56
CA ASN A 85 -3.45 12.32 10.59
C ASN A 85 -4.58 12.73 9.64
N ARG A 86 -5.01 14.00 9.72
CA ARG A 86 -6.07 14.53 8.85
C ARG A 86 -5.65 14.53 7.38
N LEU A 87 -4.38 14.77 7.09
CA LEU A 87 -3.84 14.71 5.73
C LEU A 87 -3.91 13.28 5.17
N VAL A 88 -3.46 12.28 5.94
CA VAL A 88 -3.59 10.86 5.57
C VAL A 88 -5.06 10.47 5.38
N GLU A 89 -5.93 10.80 6.34
CA GLU A 89 -7.37 10.52 6.25
C GLU A 89 -8.00 11.16 5.00
N SER A 90 -7.59 12.38 4.65
CA SER A 90 -8.07 13.09 3.45
C SER A 90 -7.60 12.41 2.18
N ILE A 91 -6.31 12.04 2.09
CA ILE A 91 -5.77 11.31 0.93
C ILE A 91 -6.52 10.00 0.73
N VAL A 92 -6.73 9.20 1.78
CA VAL A 92 -7.45 7.93 1.70
C VAL A 92 -8.87 8.14 1.17
N LYS A 93 -9.62 9.09 1.73
CA LYS A 93 -10.98 9.41 1.27
C LYS A 93 -11.00 9.87 -0.20
N THR A 94 -10.12 10.80 -0.57
CA THR A 94 -10.00 11.27 -1.96
C THR A 94 -9.66 10.14 -2.92
N VAL A 95 -8.70 9.28 -2.59
CA VAL A 95 -8.35 8.11 -3.41
C VAL A 95 -9.55 7.17 -3.57
N MET A 96 -10.31 6.93 -2.50
CA MET A 96 -11.48 6.07 -2.56
C MET A 96 -12.57 6.64 -3.47
N GLU A 97 -12.94 7.90 -3.25
CA GLU A 97 -13.99 8.60 -4.00
C GLU A 97 -13.66 8.72 -5.49
N THR A 98 -12.44 9.16 -5.80
CA THR A 98 -11.98 9.33 -7.20
C THR A 98 -11.85 8.01 -7.93
N THR A 99 -11.38 6.94 -7.26
CA THR A 99 -11.33 5.60 -7.86
C THR A 99 -12.71 5.12 -8.27
N GLU A 100 -13.73 5.31 -7.44
CA GLU A 100 -15.10 4.92 -7.78
C GLU A 100 -15.63 5.69 -9.00
N LYS A 101 -15.35 6.99 -9.10
CA LYS A 101 -15.68 7.80 -10.28
C LYS A 101 -14.96 7.31 -11.54
N ILE A 102 -13.65 7.05 -11.44
CA ILE A 102 -12.83 6.58 -12.58
C ILE A 102 -13.30 5.21 -13.08
N LEU A 103 -13.68 4.30 -12.19
CA LEU A 103 -14.18 2.97 -12.59
C LEU A 103 -15.52 3.02 -13.35
N GLN A 104 -16.31 4.07 -13.12
CA GLN A 104 -17.55 4.37 -13.83
C GLN A 104 -17.28 5.11 -15.15
N ASN A 105 -16.40 6.13 -15.11
CA ASN A 105 -16.00 6.94 -16.26
C ASN A 105 -14.47 7.08 -16.31
N PRO A 106 -13.75 6.20 -17.05
CA PRO A 106 -12.29 6.19 -17.08
C PRO A 106 -11.63 7.47 -17.62
N THR A 107 -12.39 8.30 -18.33
CA THR A 107 -11.94 9.57 -18.93
C THR A 107 -12.45 10.79 -18.16
N ASP A 108 -12.96 10.62 -16.93
CA ASP A 108 -13.29 11.72 -16.04
C ASP A 108 -12.00 12.48 -15.65
N TYR A 109 -11.79 13.63 -16.29
CA TYR A 109 -10.56 14.41 -16.10
C TYR A 109 -10.37 14.84 -14.65
N ASP A 110 -11.41 15.34 -14.00
CA ASP A 110 -11.33 15.86 -12.63
C ASP A 110 -11.01 14.74 -11.65
N ALA A 111 -11.67 13.58 -11.79
CA ALA A 111 -11.37 12.42 -10.96
C ALA A 111 -9.94 11.91 -11.18
N ARG A 112 -9.44 11.88 -12.42
CA ARG A 112 -8.04 11.50 -12.73
C ARG A 112 -7.05 12.50 -12.16
N ALA A 113 -7.33 13.80 -12.24
CA ALA A 113 -6.48 14.86 -11.72
C ALA A 113 -6.37 14.80 -10.20
N GLU A 114 -7.51 14.68 -9.50
CA GLU A 114 -7.55 14.55 -8.04
C GLU A 114 -6.86 13.26 -7.58
N PHE A 115 -7.15 12.12 -8.21
CA PHE A 115 -6.50 10.85 -7.91
C PHE A 115 -4.99 10.93 -8.10
N MET A 116 -4.56 11.50 -9.23
CA MET A 116 -3.13 11.63 -9.56
C MET A 116 -2.40 12.43 -8.51
N TRP A 117 -2.95 13.59 -8.11
CA TRP A 117 -2.32 14.40 -7.09
C TRP A 117 -2.34 13.76 -5.70
N ALA A 118 -3.45 13.11 -5.31
CA ALA A 118 -3.54 12.38 -4.05
C ALA A 118 -2.51 11.23 -3.98
N ALA A 119 -2.30 10.49 -5.08
CA ALA A 119 -1.29 9.44 -5.17
C ALA A 119 0.14 10.01 -5.10
N THR A 120 0.42 11.15 -5.73
CA THR A 120 1.71 11.84 -5.59
C THR A 120 1.97 12.21 -4.13
N LEU A 121 1.00 12.85 -3.47
CA LEU A 121 1.12 13.27 -2.07
C LEU A 121 1.21 12.09 -1.08
N ALA A 122 0.69 10.91 -1.45
CA ALA A 122 0.74 9.73 -0.60
C ALA A 122 2.17 9.32 -0.21
N LEU A 123 3.15 9.53 -1.11
CA LEU A 123 4.55 9.13 -0.89
C LEU A 123 5.60 10.21 -1.21
N ASN A 124 5.24 11.47 -1.46
CA ASN A 124 6.24 12.54 -1.67
C ASN A 124 7.00 12.96 -0.39
N GLY A 125 6.58 12.44 0.78
CA GLY A 125 7.19 12.71 2.08
C GLY A 125 6.30 13.51 3.04
N ILE A 126 5.30 14.25 2.54
CA ILE A 126 4.49 15.13 3.38
C ILE A 126 3.70 14.36 4.45
N THR A 127 3.20 13.18 4.11
CA THR A 127 2.39 12.29 4.97
C THR A 127 3.15 11.69 6.15
N ARG A 128 4.46 11.91 6.22
CA ARG A 128 5.34 11.45 7.31
C ARG A 128 5.98 12.60 8.09
N THR A 129 5.71 13.84 7.71
CA THR A 129 6.33 15.02 8.33
C THR A 129 5.97 15.08 9.81
N GLY A 130 6.94 15.04 10.72
CA GLY A 130 6.66 15.08 12.16
C GLY A 130 6.14 13.77 12.78
N TYR A 131 5.98 12.70 12.00
CA TYR A 131 5.84 11.35 12.56
C TYR A 131 7.18 10.88 13.13
N ALA A 132 7.13 10.15 14.24
CA ALA A 132 8.29 9.45 14.79
C ALA A 132 8.02 7.94 14.81
N GLY A 133 9.00 7.17 14.33
CA GLY A 133 8.77 5.76 14.00
C GLY A 133 7.82 5.59 12.81
N GLY A 134 7.62 4.34 12.41
CA GLY A 134 6.82 3.99 11.24
C GLY A 134 7.57 3.02 10.34
N VAL A 135 6.89 2.00 9.84
CA VAL A 135 7.47 0.93 9.03
C VAL A 135 6.51 0.51 7.92
N TYR A 136 7.04 0.12 6.76
CA TYR A 136 6.26 -0.35 5.62
C TYR A 136 6.09 -1.88 5.60
N VAL A 137 5.63 -2.46 6.70
CA VAL A 137 5.53 -3.93 6.87
C VAL A 137 4.66 -4.62 5.80
N ASN A 138 3.61 -3.97 5.32
CA ASN A 138 2.78 -4.52 4.26
C ASN A 138 3.57 -4.56 2.94
N HIS A 139 4.34 -3.52 2.61
CA HIS A 139 5.27 -3.56 1.48
C HIS A 139 6.35 -4.64 1.65
N MET A 140 6.90 -4.80 2.86
CA MET A 140 7.89 -5.83 3.18
C MET A 140 7.42 -7.23 2.79
N ILE A 141 6.17 -7.56 3.13
CA ILE A 141 5.54 -8.86 2.78
C ILE A 141 5.16 -8.87 1.30
N ALA A 142 4.54 -7.81 0.78
CA ALA A 142 4.08 -7.71 -0.60
C ALA A 142 5.22 -7.78 -1.63
N HIS A 143 6.43 -7.31 -1.29
CA HIS A 143 7.61 -7.47 -2.14
C HIS A 143 7.93 -8.95 -2.41
N SER A 144 7.83 -9.80 -1.38
CA SER A 144 8.06 -11.24 -1.55
C SER A 144 6.95 -11.91 -2.35
N LEU A 145 5.67 -11.51 -2.15
CA LEU A 145 4.59 -12.02 -2.99
C LEU A 145 4.79 -11.65 -4.46
N GLY A 146 5.17 -10.39 -4.74
CA GLY A 146 5.46 -9.95 -6.10
C GLY A 146 6.65 -10.66 -6.71
N ALA A 147 7.72 -10.92 -5.93
CA ALA A 147 8.91 -11.60 -6.43
C ALA A 147 8.68 -13.10 -6.72
N LEU A 148 7.85 -13.77 -5.91
CA LEU A 148 7.61 -15.22 -6.03
C LEU A 148 6.51 -15.59 -7.04
N TYR A 149 5.55 -14.70 -7.28
CA TYR A 149 4.34 -15.00 -8.06
C TYR A 149 4.04 -14.02 -9.20
N ASP A 150 4.93 -13.03 -9.43
CA ASP A 150 4.76 -12.00 -10.46
C ASP A 150 3.39 -11.28 -10.40
N LEU A 151 2.90 -11.06 -9.19
CA LEU A 151 1.65 -10.35 -8.93
C LEU A 151 1.88 -8.83 -8.94
N PRO A 152 0.96 -8.04 -9.53
CA PRO A 152 1.00 -6.58 -9.45
C PRO A 152 1.09 -6.09 -8.00
N HIS A 153 1.86 -5.02 -7.76
CA HIS A 153 2.19 -4.60 -6.40
C HIS A 153 0.95 -4.29 -5.54
N GLY A 154 0.00 -3.51 -6.08
CA GLY A 154 -1.26 -3.21 -5.40
C GLY A 154 -2.12 -4.45 -5.12
N ALA A 155 -2.05 -5.48 -5.97
CA ALA A 155 -2.73 -6.76 -5.72
C ALA A 155 -2.11 -7.51 -4.53
N CYS A 156 -0.77 -7.50 -4.41
CA CYS A 156 -0.10 -8.06 -3.23
C CYS A 156 -0.49 -7.30 -1.95
N LEU A 157 -0.54 -5.98 -2.01
CA LEU A 157 -0.89 -5.13 -0.87
C LEU A 157 -2.35 -5.33 -0.41
N SER A 158 -3.31 -5.43 -1.33
CA SER A 158 -4.73 -5.61 -0.97
C SER A 158 -5.01 -6.95 -0.27
N ILE A 159 -4.19 -7.96 -0.54
CA ILE A 159 -4.22 -9.26 0.16
C ILE A 159 -3.64 -9.12 1.58
N VAL A 160 -2.49 -8.46 1.73
CA VAL A 160 -1.73 -8.41 2.98
C VAL A 160 -2.34 -7.43 3.98
N ILE A 161 -2.74 -6.24 3.54
CA ILE A 161 -3.13 -5.12 4.43
C ILE A 161 -4.22 -5.52 5.42
N PRO A 162 -5.39 -6.07 5.01
CA PRO A 162 -6.44 -6.40 5.96
C PRO A 162 -6.02 -7.46 6.98
N ALA A 163 -5.24 -8.45 6.54
CA ALA A 163 -4.74 -9.52 7.40
C ALA A 163 -3.73 -9.00 8.42
N TRP A 164 -2.79 -8.15 8.00
CA TRP A 164 -1.83 -7.50 8.88
C TRP A 164 -2.53 -6.55 9.86
N MET A 165 -3.45 -5.73 9.38
CA MET A 165 -4.24 -4.83 10.23
C MET A 165 -4.97 -5.62 11.32
N TRP A 166 -5.58 -6.76 10.98
CA TRP A 166 -6.27 -7.61 11.95
C TRP A 166 -5.34 -8.13 13.06
N TRP A 167 -4.12 -8.52 12.68
CA TRP A 167 -3.06 -8.97 13.59
C TRP A 167 -2.48 -7.83 14.43
N TYR A 168 -2.36 -6.62 13.87
CA TYR A 168 -1.65 -5.50 14.50
C TYR A 168 -2.53 -4.56 15.32
N LYS A 169 -3.85 -4.49 15.04
CA LYS A 169 -4.77 -3.46 15.57
C LYS A 169 -4.63 -3.16 17.06
N ASP A 170 -4.44 -4.20 17.89
CA ASP A 170 -4.42 -4.06 19.35
C ASP A 170 -3.14 -3.37 19.86
N LYS A 171 -2.08 -3.33 19.06
CA LYS A 171 -0.82 -2.61 19.39
C LYS A 171 -0.95 -1.09 19.26
N ASN A 172 -1.90 -0.61 18.47
CA ASN A 172 -2.19 0.81 18.33
C ASN A 172 -3.69 1.08 18.21
N ARG A 173 -4.48 0.47 19.11
CA ARG A 173 -5.94 0.40 19.02
C ARG A 173 -6.59 1.76 18.79
N LYS A 174 -6.16 2.78 19.53
CA LYS A 174 -6.64 4.17 19.41
C LYS A 174 -6.58 4.69 17.98
N GLN A 175 -5.51 4.39 17.26
CA GLN A 175 -5.29 4.87 15.90
C GLN A 175 -6.14 4.11 14.87
N PHE A 176 -6.37 2.82 15.10
CA PHE A 176 -7.31 2.02 14.30
C PHE A 176 -8.77 2.45 14.50
N ASP A 177 -9.19 2.69 15.75
CA ASP A 177 -10.54 3.22 16.03
C ASP A 177 -10.72 4.62 15.40
N ARG A 178 -9.67 5.46 15.44
CA ARG A 178 -9.68 6.75 14.73
C ARG A 178 -9.83 6.58 13.22
N PHE A 179 -9.09 5.68 12.60
CA PHE A 179 -9.21 5.40 11.16
C PHE A 179 -10.63 4.97 10.79
N ALA A 180 -11.20 4.02 11.56
CA ALA A 180 -12.58 3.57 11.37
C ALA A 180 -13.57 4.74 11.42
N LYS A 181 -13.42 5.63 12.40
CA LYS A 181 -14.28 6.80 12.57
C LYS A 181 -14.09 7.85 11.47
N GLU A 182 -12.87 8.27 11.21
CA GLU A 182 -12.60 9.46 10.37
C GLU A 182 -12.62 9.15 8.86
N VAL A 183 -12.42 7.87 8.47
CA VAL A 183 -12.49 7.42 7.07
C VAL A 183 -13.84 6.77 6.74
N PHE A 184 -14.39 5.95 7.64
CA PHE A 184 -15.60 5.16 7.38
C PHE A 184 -16.82 5.54 8.22
N ASN A 185 -16.68 6.47 9.17
CA ASN A 185 -17.72 6.79 10.16
C ASN A 185 -18.20 5.55 10.95
N LEU A 186 -17.26 4.65 11.29
CA LEU A 186 -17.50 3.43 12.05
C LEU A 186 -16.84 3.49 13.43
N PRO A 187 -17.43 2.87 14.47
CA PRO A 187 -16.97 3.06 15.84
C PRO A 187 -15.76 2.22 16.23
N THR A 188 -15.50 1.09 15.56
CA THR A 188 -14.45 0.15 15.99
C THR A 188 -13.40 -0.14 14.91
N ALA A 189 -12.17 -0.41 15.36
CA ALA A 189 -11.06 -0.89 14.55
C ALA A 189 -11.45 -2.07 13.63
N GLU A 190 -12.16 -3.07 14.16
CA GLU A 190 -12.58 -4.25 13.39
C GLU A 190 -13.53 -3.88 12.26
N GLU A 191 -14.51 -3.00 12.51
CA GLU A 191 -15.42 -2.51 11.47
C GLU A 191 -14.68 -1.70 10.40
N GLY A 192 -13.71 -0.86 10.79
CA GLY A 192 -12.87 -0.12 9.86
C GLY A 192 -12.01 -1.03 8.96
N ILE A 193 -11.43 -2.10 9.52
CA ILE A 193 -10.65 -3.09 8.76
C ILE A 193 -11.55 -3.82 7.75
N LYS A 194 -12.74 -4.25 8.19
CA LYS A 194 -13.71 -4.90 7.30
C LYS A 194 -14.19 -3.95 6.20
N ALA A 195 -14.43 -2.68 6.52
CA ALA A 195 -14.84 -1.68 5.55
C ALA A 195 -13.76 -1.42 4.49
N LEU A 196 -12.49 -1.30 4.90
CA LEU A 196 -11.37 -1.16 3.95
C LEU A 196 -11.22 -2.40 3.05
N LYS A 197 -11.31 -3.61 3.63
CA LYS A 197 -11.28 -4.85 2.87
C LYS A 197 -12.43 -4.94 1.87
N ASN A 198 -13.64 -4.63 2.30
CA ASN A 198 -14.81 -4.61 1.43
C ASN A 198 -14.66 -3.58 0.31
N TRP A 199 -14.04 -2.44 0.60
CA TRP A 199 -13.75 -1.44 -0.42
C TRP A 199 -12.72 -1.95 -1.44
N PHE A 200 -11.62 -2.59 -1.01
CA PHE A 200 -10.67 -3.24 -1.93
C PHE A 200 -11.35 -4.28 -2.84
N SER A 201 -12.21 -5.12 -2.27
CA SER A 201 -12.99 -6.10 -3.05
C SER A 201 -13.97 -5.42 -4.01
N LYS A 202 -14.67 -4.36 -3.56
CA LYS A 202 -15.62 -3.57 -4.38
C LYS A 202 -14.96 -2.96 -5.61
N VAL A 203 -13.73 -2.45 -5.49
CA VAL A 203 -13.00 -1.87 -6.62
C VAL A 203 -12.31 -2.91 -7.52
N GLY A 204 -12.39 -4.20 -7.15
CA GLY A 204 -11.88 -5.31 -7.96
C GLY A 204 -10.47 -5.78 -7.61
N ALA A 205 -9.90 -5.36 -6.47
CA ALA A 205 -8.62 -5.87 -6.00
C ALA A 205 -8.78 -7.22 -5.25
N PRO A 206 -7.81 -8.15 -5.33
CA PRO A 206 -7.85 -9.41 -4.60
C PRO A 206 -7.66 -9.18 -3.11
N VAL A 207 -8.42 -9.88 -2.26
CA VAL A 207 -8.40 -9.65 -0.80
C VAL A 207 -8.06 -10.91 0.01
N SER A 208 -7.58 -11.93 -0.69
CA SER A 208 -7.07 -13.18 -0.11
C SER A 208 -5.98 -13.80 -0.99
N LEU A 209 -5.17 -14.69 -0.41
CA LEU A 209 -4.17 -15.47 -1.16
C LEU A 209 -4.82 -16.27 -2.29
N GLN A 210 -6.04 -16.78 -2.08
CA GLN A 210 -6.79 -17.52 -3.10
C GLN A 210 -7.18 -16.65 -4.29
N ASP A 211 -7.64 -15.41 -4.06
CA ASP A 211 -7.95 -14.46 -5.13
C ASP A 211 -6.71 -14.13 -5.97
N GLY A 212 -5.55 -14.05 -5.32
CA GLY A 212 -4.23 -13.89 -5.96
C GLY A 212 -3.66 -15.17 -6.58
N LYS A 213 -4.40 -16.29 -6.56
CA LYS A 213 -3.95 -17.61 -7.04
C LYS A 213 -2.67 -18.13 -6.37
N ILE A 214 -2.43 -17.73 -5.12
CA ILE A 214 -1.30 -18.20 -4.30
C ILE A 214 -1.74 -19.43 -3.51
N PRO A 215 -1.05 -20.59 -3.66
CA PRO A 215 -1.39 -21.79 -2.90
C PRO A 215 -1.19 -21.59 -1.40
N SER A 216 -2.15 -22.04 -0.58
CA SER A 216 -2.00 -22.01 0.88
C SER A 216 -0.86 -22.90 1.39
N SER A 217 -0.46 -23.92 0.61
CA SER A 217 0.72 -24.75 0.87
C SER A 217 2.02 -23.97 0.87
N ASP A 218 2.05 -22.80 0.24
CA ASP A 218 3.27 -22.01 0.09
C ASP A 218 3.50 -21.03 1.24
N ILE A 219 2.64 -20.99 2.26
CA ILE A 219 2.78 -20.06 3.40
C ILE A 219 4.16 -20.18 4.05
N ASP A 220 4.68 -21.39 4.22
CA ASP A 220 6.04 -21.61 4.75
C ASP A 220 7.12 -21.04 3.84
N LYS A 221 7.00 -21.27 2.52
CA LYS A 221 7.92 -20.73 1.52
C LYS A 221 7.92 -19.20 1.55
N ILE A 222 6.73 -18.59 1.55
CA ILE A 222 6.57 -17.13 1.56
C ILE A 222 7.14 -16.53 2.84
N ALA A 223 6.80 -17.08 4.01
CA ALA A 223 7.25 -16.55 5.29
C ALA A 223 8.78 -16.61 5.44
N ASN A 224 9.39 -17.72 5.01
CA ASN A 224 10.85 -17.84 4.98
C ASN A 224 11.49 -16.87 3.99
N HIS A 225 10.87 -16.67 2.82
CA HIS A 225 11.37 -15.71 1.83
C HIS A 225 11.33 -14.27 2.37
N VAL A 226 10.20 -13.84 2.94
CA VAL A 226 10.05 -12.51 3.58
C VAL A 226 11.10 -12.34 4.67
N TYR A 227 11.27 -13.34 5.54
CA TYR A 227 12.22 -13.25 6.64
C TYR A 227 13.66 -13.09 6.16
N ASN A 228 14.07 -13.87 5.15
CA ASN A 228 15.45 -13.89 4.68
C ASN A 228 15.81 -12.74 3.72
N THR A 229 14.83 -12.15 3.05
CA THR A 229 15.06 -11.06 2.08
C THR A 229 14.77 -9.69 2.71
N THR A 230 13.50 -9.38 2.97
CA THR A 230 13.08 -8.02 3.34
C THR A 230 13.11 -7.77 4.85
N ALA A 231 12.67 -8.72 5.69
CA ALA A 231 12.56 -8.47 7.14
C ALA A 231 13.92 -8.24 7.81
N LYS A 232 14.92 -9.07 7.50
CA LYS A 232 16.30 -8.87 8.00
C LYS A 232 16.92 -7.59 7.46
N LEU A 233 16.80 -7.36 6.15
CA LEU A 233 17.36 -6.17 5.51
C LEU A 233 16.81 -4.88 6.12
N TRP A 234 15.54 -4.88 6.52
CA TRP A 234 14.86 -3.72 7.11
C TRP A 234 14.96 -3.66 8.64
N GLY A 235 15.67 -4.61 9.27
CA GLY A 235 15.84 -4.67 10.74
C GLY A 235 14.55 -5.00 11.51
N LEU A 236 13.61 -5.67 10.86
CA LEU A 236 12.28 -6.01 11.39
C LEU A 236 12.17 -7.48 11.82
N ASP A 237 13.19 -8.29 11.59
CA ASP A 237 13.27 -9.73 11.83
C ASP A 237 12.98 -10.14 13.28
N LYS A 238 13.32 -9.30 14.26
CA LYS A 238 12.97 -9.54 15.68
C LYS A 238 11.47 -9.40 15.96
N ILE A 239 10.79 -8.52 15.22
CA ILE A 239 9.36 -8.26 15.39
C ILE A 239 8.55 -9.19 14.50
N TYR A 240 9.00 -9.42 13.27
CA TYR A 240 8.38 -10.23 12.22
C TYR A 240 9.22 -11.48 11.98
N THR A 241 9.18 -12.39 12.96
CA THR A 241 9.75 -13.73 12.81
C THR A 241 8.96 -14.53 11.77
N VAL A 242 9.53 -15.62 11.27
CA VAL A 242 8.85 -16.54 10.34
C VAL A 242 7.45 -16.90 10.85
N ASP A 243 7.33 -17.30 12.12
CA ASP A 243 6.04 -17.69 12.72
C ASP A 243 5.00 -16.57 12.70
N LYS A 244 5.40 -15.33 13.02
CA LYS A 244 4.49 -14.17 13.00
C LYS A 244 4.09 -13.79 11.57
N ILE A 245 4.99 -13.92 10.61
CA ILE A 245 4.66 -13.73 9.19
C ILE A 245 3.64 -14.80 8.76
N LYS A 246 3.81 -16.06 9.19
CA LYS A 246 2.83 -17.12 8.93
C LYS A 246 1.46 -16.80 9.55
N GLU A 247 1.40 -16.33 10.79
CA GLU A 247 0.13 -15.91 11.43
C GLU A 247 -0.62 -14.88 10.56
N ILE A 248 0.09 -13.87 10.05
CA ILE A 248 -0.48 -12.86 9.14
C ILE A 248 -0.96 -13.52 7.84
N LEU A 249 -0.15 -14.37 7.21
CA LEU A 249 -0.51 -15.05 5.96
C LEU A 249 -1.71 -16.00 6.12
N TYR A 250 -1.86 -16.67 7.27
CA TYR A 250 -3.04 -17.47 7.56
C TYR A 250 -4.31 -16.63 7.68
N LEU A 251 -4.22 -15.40 8.20
CA LEU A 251 -5.35 -14.46 8.19
C LEU A 251 -5.71 -14.02 6.75
N ALA A 252 -4.74 -13.96 5.85
CA ALA A 252 -4.95 -13.66 4.43
C ALA A 252 -5.59 -14.82 3.63
N LEU A 253 -5.78 -16.00 4.23
CA LEU A 253 -6.61 -17.07 3.65
C LEU A 253 -8.10 -16.80 3.82
N ARG A 254 -8.49 -16.00 4.83
CA ARG A 254 -9.88 -15.66 5.07
C ARG A 254 -10.26 -14.62 4.02
N GLY A 255 -11.13 -14.98 3.07
CA GLY A 255 -11.71 -14.07 2.07
C GLY A 255 -12.54 -12.96 2.74
N ASN A 256 -13.79 -12.75 2.35
CA ASN A 256 -14.61 -11.67 2.92
C ASN A 256 -15.04 -11.86 4.40
N THR A 257 -14.51 -12.87 5.10
CA THR A 257 -14.94 -13.30 6.43
C THR A 257 -13.97 -12.95 7.57
N LEU A 258 -13.04 -12.00 7.37
CA LEU A 258 -12.33 -11.38 8.49
C LEU A 258 -13.34 -10.71 9.43
#